data_AF-A0A3G9J0F2-F1
#
_entry.id   AF-A0A3G9J0F2-F1
#
_cell.length_a   1.000
_cell.length_b   1.000
_cell.length_c   1.000
_cell.angle_alpha   90.00
_cell.angle_beta   90.00
_cell.angle_gamma   90.00
#
_symmetry.space_group_name_H-M   'P 1'
#
loop_
_entity.id
_entity.type
_entity.pdbx_description
1 polymer ?
#
loop_
_entity_poly.entity_id
_entity_poly.type
_entity_poly.pdbx_seq_one_letter_code
_entity_poly.pdbx_strand_id
1 'polypeptide(L)'
;MLGSIATPRRTGSVLALAITVVCVLAFALRGGAAHAAIPQVVPAGGSPIYGTCTGQKSGVIKGDATAAGHVGQWNVVSISDGLTSPRDAASGLPTGQLQHSQIRVSMLAGPQTVRLIQSLTTNEVLTSCQFWFYRPSPTGAQTNYLRIQLSNAGIGSYTLTGVANSKVGTTFTFTYQHIAWTWTQGGVTASDTWGGVA
;
A
#
# COMPACT_ATOMS: atom_id res chain seq x y z
N MET A 1 7.27 90.94 8.29
CA MET A 1 6.80 91.31 9.64
C MET A 1 5.44 90.69 9.86
N LEU A 2 5.29 90.01 11.00
CA LEU A 2 4.08 89.42 11.59
C LEU A 2 3.40 88.26 10.86
N GLY A 3 3.40 87.10 11.55
CA GLY A 3 2.61 85.94 11.19
C GLY A 3 1.18 85.99 11.73
N SER A 4 0.41 84.97 11.38
CA SER A 4 -0.77 84.60 12.16
C SER A 4 -0.90 83.08 12.19
N ILE A 5 -1.12 82.61 13.41
CA ILE A 5 -1.30 81.24 13.87
C ILE A 5 -2.72 80.77 13.54
N ALA A 6 -2.86 79.53 13.08
CA ALA A 6 -4.08 78.74 13.27
C ALA A 6 -3.71 77.24 13.35
N THR A 7 -4.01 76.62 14.49
CA THR A 7 -3.87 75.18 14.79
C THR A 7 -5.21 74.45 14.52
N PRO A 8 -5.40 73.15 14.85
CA PRO A 8 -5.58 72.09 13.87
C PRO A 8 -7.02 71.53 13.81
N ARG A 9 -7.40 70.88 12.70
CA ARG A 9 -8.64 70.07 12.66
C ARG A 9 -8.33 68.61 12.32
N ARG A 10 -8.55 67.75 13.33
CA ARG A 10 -8.59 66.28 13.28
C ARG A 10 -9.53 65.79 12.17
N THR A 11 -9.09 64.75 11.46
CA THR A 11 -9.80 63.45 11.23
C THR A 11 -8.94 62.63 10.26
N GLY A 12 -8.40 61.48 10.67
CA GLY A 12 -8.91 60.15 10.27
C GLY A 12 -8.86 59.97 8.75
N SER A 13 -8.07 59.07 8.16
CA SER A 13 -8.26 57.63 8.34
C SER A 13 -7.11 56.83 7.74
N VAL A 14 -6.69 55.83 8.50
CA VAL A 14 -5.87 54.68 8.09
C VAL A 14 -6.69 53.85 7.10
N LEU A 15 -6.29 53.77 5.83
CA LEU A 15 -6.89 52.83 4.87
C LEU A 15 -5.83 52.31 3.90
N ALA A 16 -4.94 51.47 4.40
CA ALA A 16 -3.93 50.79 3.58
C ALA A 16 -3.55 49.44 4.19
N LEU A 17 -4.50 48.51 4.35
CA LEU A 17 -4.19 47.09 4.59
C LEU A 17 -5.42 46.18 4.44
N ALA A 18 -5.93 45.93 3.22
CA ALA A 18 -7.04 44.96 3.06
C ALA A 18 -7.07 44.16 1.74
N ILE A 19 -6.17 44.38 0.78
CA ILE A 19 -6.37 43.86 -0.59
C ILE A 19 -5.50 42.63 -0.92
N THR A 20 -4.48 42.27 -0.12
CA THR A 20 -3.60 41.12 -0.40
C THR A 20 -4.02 39.79 0.23
N VAL A 21 -5.04 39.74 1.10
CA VAL A 21 -5.48 38.49 1.75
C VAL A 21 -6.54 37.72 0.92
N VAL A 22 -7.22 38.38 -0.03
CA VAL A 22 -8.33 37.77 -0.78
C VAL A 22 -7.83 36.81 -1.89
N CYS A 23 -6.64 37.01 -2.45
CA CYS A 23 -6.13 36.14 -3.52
C CYS A 23 -5.46 34.84 -3.05
N VAL A 24 -5.05 34.73 -1.76
CA VAL A 24 -4.51 33.47 -1.21
C VAL A 24 -5.62 32.52 -0.75
N LEU A 25 -6.83 33.03 -0.48
CA LEU A 25 -7.98 32.20 -0.12
C LEU A 25 -8.75 31.59 -1.30
N ALA A 26 -8.58 32.08 -2.53
CA ALA A 26 -9.30 31.57 -3.70
C ALA A 26 -8.64 30.35 -4.38
N PHE A 27 -7.40 30.01 -4.05
CA PHE A 27 -6.70 28.85 -4.62
C PHE A 27 -6.90 27.54 -3.81
N ALA A 28 -7.50 27.64 -2.61
CA ALA A 28 -7.72 26.49 -1.73
C ALA A 28 -9.04 25.73 -1.99
N LEU A 29 -9.82 26.09 -3.02
CA LEU A 29 -11.14 25.50 -3.28
C LEU A 29 -11.25 24.66 -4.56
N ARG A 30 -10.13 24.33 -5.22
CA ARG A 30 -10.10 23.18 -6.13
C ARG A 30 -9.84 21.91 -5.32
N GLY A 31 -10.79 21.60 -4.44
CA GLY A 31 -10.91 20.27 -3.85
C GLY A 31 -11.16 19.29 -4.99
N GLY A 32 -10.09 18.62 -5.43
CA GLY A 32 -10.24 17.38 -6.17
C GLY A 32 -11.10 16.47 -5.31
N ALA A 33 -12.21 16.00 -5.87
CA ALA A 33 -13.05 15.01 -5.21
C ALA A 33 -12.15 13.81 -4.87
N ALA A 34 -11.74 13.73 -3.61
CA ALA A 34 -11.18 12.51 -3.06
C ALA A 34 -12.28 11.48 -3.27
N HIS A 35 -12.03 10.52 -4.17
CA HIS A 35 -12.87 9.35 -4.30
C HIS A 35 -12.90 8.74 -2.90
N ALA A 36 -14.03 8.87 -2.22
CA ALA A 36 -14.20 8.37 -0.87
C ALA A 36 -13.84 6.88 -0.92
N ALA A 37 -12.72 6.52 -0.30
CA ALA A 37 -12.33 5.13 -0.18
C ALA A 37 -13.45 4.43 0.58
N ILE A 38 -14.14 3.49 -0.07
CA ILE A 38 -15.17 2.69 0.59
C ILE A 38 -14.46 1.97 1.75
N PRO A 39 -14.84 2.23 3.01
CA PRO A 39 -14.22 1.55 4.14
C PRO A 39 -14.44 0.05 3.96
N GLN A 40 -13.37 -0.69 3.71
CA GLN A 40 -13.46 -2.15 3.66
C GLN A 40 -13.56 -2.65 5.10
N VAL A 41 -14.79 -2.90 5.53
CA VAL A 41 -15.07 -3.61 6.79
C VAL A 41 -14.54 -5.02 6.62
N VAL A 42 -13.33 -5.27 7.15
CA VAL A 42 -12.87 -6.64 7.41
C VAL A 42 -13.71 -7.15 8.58
N PRO A 43 -14.40 -8.31 8.46
CA PRO A 43 -15.24 -8.82 9.52
C PRO A 43 -14.47 -8.92 10.84
N ALA A 44 -14.98 -8.28 11.89
CA ALA A 44 -14.47 -8.40 13.25
C ALA A 44 -14.66 -9.86 13.71
N GLY A 45 -13.60 -10.66 13.58
CA GLY A 45 -13.61 -12.11 13.80
C GLY A 45 -12.77 -12.90 12.80
N GLY A 46 -12.38 -12.29 11.67
CA GLY A 46 -11.42 -12.88 10.74
C GLY A 46 -9.96 -12.66 11.16
N SER A 47 -9.07 -13.47 10.61
CA SER A 47 -7.62 -13.30 10.64
C SER A 47 -7.19 -12.36 9.50
N PRO A 48 -6.97 -11.05 9.73
CA PRO A 48 -6.73 -10.11 8.63
C PRO A 48 -5.35 -10.31 8.01
N ILE A 49 -5.26 -9.98 6.73
CA ILE A 49 -4.00 -9.92 5.99
C ILE A 49 -3.81 -8.48 5.53
N TYR A 50 -2.67 -7.90 5.88
CA TYR A 50 -2.29 -6.56 5.41
C TYR A 50 -1.12 -6.65 4.45
N GLY A 51 -1.08 -5.74 3.48
CA GLY A 51 -0.02 -5.67 2.48
C GLY A 51 0.52 -4.26 2.26
N THR A 52 1.76 -4.15 1.80
CA THR A 52 2.31 -2.93 1.21
C THR A 52 3.40 -3.26 0.21
N CYS A 53 3.57 -2.41 -0.80
CA CYS A 53 4.75 -2.44 -1.67
C CYS A 53 5.32 -1.04 -1.83
N THR A 54 6.63 -0.97 -2.05
CA THR A 54 7.36 0.23 -2.43
C THR A 54 7.89 0.05 -3.84
N GLY A 55 7.45 0.90 -4.76
CA GLY A 55 7.99 0.99 -6.11
C GLY A 55 9.27 1.82 -6.15
N GLN A 56 10.21 1.44 -7.02
CA GLN A 56 11.47 2.15 -7.21
C GLN A 56 11.27 3.63 -7.61
N LYS A 57 10.21 3.93 -8.39
CA LYS A 57 9.85 5.28 -8.85
C LYS A 57 8.61 5.81 -8.14
N SER A 58 7.65 4.94 -7.88
CA SER A 58 6.34 5.27 -7.32
C SER A 58 6.35 5.45 -5.80
N GLY A 59 7.42 5.05 -5.11
CA GLY A 59 7.50 5.06 -3.66
C GLY A 59 6.48 4.12 -3.02
N VAL A 60 6.06 4.40 -1.79
CA VAL A 60 5.10 3.56 -1.07
C VAL A 60 3.73 3.60 -1.74
N ILE A 61 3.26 2.44 -2.20
CA ILE A 61 1.93 2.27 -2.78
C ILE A 61 0.93 2.14 -1.63
N LYS A 62 0.19 3.22 -1.35
CA LYS A 62 -0.81 3.26 -0.28
C LYS A 62 -2.10 2.51 -0.66
N GLY A 63 -2.70 1.85 0.33
CA GLY A 63 -4.06 1.28 0.24
C GLY A 63 -5.08 2.04 1.06
N ASP A 64 -6.15 1.34 1.42
CA ASP A 64 -7.38 1.85 2.02
C ASP A 64 -7.64 1.36 3.44
N ALA A 65 -6.71 0.62 4.06
CA ALA A 65 -6.89 0.18 5.44
C ALA A 65 -6.99 1.37 6.40
N THR A 66 -7.97 1.31 7.30
CA THR A 66 -8.25 2.32 8.32
C THR A 66 -8.07 1.79 9.75
N ALA A 67 -7.80 0.49 9.89
CA ALA A 67 -7.56 -0.14 11.19
C ALA A 67 -6.35 0.48 11.89
N ALA A 68 -6.45 0.68 13.20
CA ALA A 68 -5.35 1.20 14.01
C ALA A 68 -4.10 0.32 13.86
N GLY A 69 -2.95 0.94 13.62
CA GLY A 69 -1.69 0.23 13.33
C GLY A 69 -1.49 -0.22 11.88
N HIS A 70 -2.54 -0.13 11.03
CA HIS A 70 -2.51 -0.58 9.63
C HIS A 70 -2.95 0.50 8.64
N VAL A 71 -3.03 1.76 9.07
CA VAL A 71 -3.55 2.86 8.24
C VAL A 71 -2.72 3.03 6.96
N GLY A 72 -3.39 3.00 5.81
CA GLY A 72 -2.76 3.14 4.50
C GLY A 72 -2.09 1.88 3.96
N GLN A 73 -2.20 0.74 4.66
CA GLN A 73 -1.88 -0.58 4.12
C GLN A 73 -3.03 -1.10 3.25
N TRP A 74 -2.80 -2.20 2.55
CA TRP A 74 -3.81 -2.86 1.74
C TRP A 74 -4.60 -3.86 2.58
N ASN A 75 -5.91 -3.89 2.42
CA ASN A 75 -6.73 -5.00 2.92
C ASN A 75 -6.65 -6.17 1.93
N VAL A 76 -5.85 -7.17 2.26
CA VAL A 76 -5.66 -8.35 1.41
C VAL A 76 -6.69 -9.40 1.78
N VAL A 77 -7.39 -9.93 0.77
CA VAL A 77 -8.44 -10.95 0.93
C VAL A 77 -7.83 -12.34 0.93
N SER A 78 -6.89 -12.61 0.01
CA SER A 78 -6.19 -13.90 -0.06
C SER A 78 -4.81 -13.77 -0.67
N ILE A 79 -3.91 -14.66 -0.27
CA ILE A 79 -2.59 -14.84 -0.87
C ILE A 79 -2.41 -16.34 -1.16
N SER A 80 -1.89 -16.64 -2.35
CA SER A 80 -1.43 -17.98 -2.71
C SER A 80 0.03 -17.89 -3.13
N ASP A 81 0.86 -18.71 -2.48
CA ASP A 81 2.29 -18.82 -2.67
C ASP A 81 2.66 -20.31 -2.74
N GLY A 82 3.71 -20.65 -3.48
CA GLY A 82 4.05 -22.05 -3.75
C GLY A 82 5.48 -22.21 -4.26
N LEU A 83 6.15 -23.22 -3.69
CA LEU A 83 7.46 -23.70 -4.10
C LEU A 83 7.35 -25.18 -4.43
N THR A 84 7.97 -25.61 -5.53
CA THR A 84 8.01 -27.01 -5.93
C THR A 84 9.46 -27.48 -6.09
N SER A 85 9.86 -28.50 -5.35
CA SER A 85 11.15 -29.16 -5.55
C SER A 85 10.93 -30.31 -6.55
N PRO A 86 11.48 -30.24 -7.78
CA PRO A 86 11.31 -31.30 -8.77
C PRO A 86 11.96 -32.60 -8.27
N ARG A 87 11.23 -33.71 -8.42
CA ARG A 87 11.65 -35.05 -7.97
C ARG A 87 11.64 -36.04 -9.12
N ASP A 88 12.56 -36.99 -9.08
CA ASP A 88 12.54 -38.18 -9.93
C ASP A 88 11.36 -39.07 -9.53
N ALA A 89 10.60 -39.57 -10.51
CA ALA A 89 9.38 -40.31 -10.26
C ALA A 89 9.62 -41.72 -9.70
N ALA A 90 10.77 -42.33 -10.01
CA ALA A 90 11.08 -43.70 -9.58
C ALA A 90 11.70 -43.74 -8.17
N SER A 91 12.57 -42.78 -7.85
CA SER A 91 13.37 -42.77 -6.62
C SER A 91 12.94 -41.72 -5.58
N GLY A 92 12.18 -40.69 -5.98
CA GLY A 92 11.85 -39.55 -5.11
C GLY A 92 13.03 -38.62 -4.83
N LEU A 93 14.18 -38.84 -5.46
CA LEU A 93 15.35 -37.98 -5.30
C LEU A 93 15.15 -36.62 -6.00
N PRO A 94 15.69 -35.52 -5.46
CA PRO A 94 15.59 -34.20 -6.10
C PRO A 94 16.39 -34.14 -7.41
N THR A 95 15.77 -33.61 -8.46
CA THR A 95 16.33 -33.60 -9.83
C THR A 95 16.67 -32.21 -10.35
N GLY A 96 16.57 -31.16 -9.53
CA GLY A 96 16.88 -29.79 -9.95
C GLY A 96 16.70 -28.75 -8.85
N GLN A 97 16.80 -27.48 -9.26
CA GLN A 97 16.57 -26.33 -8.39
C GLN A 97 15.09 -26.19 -8.01
N LEU A 98 14.84 -25.47 -6.92
CA LEU A 98 13.50 -25.13 -6.48
C LEU A 98 12.78 -24.30 -7.54
N GLN A 99 11.55 -24.69 -7.87
CA GLN A 99 10.71 -23.98 -8.82
C GLN A 99 9.76 -23.07 -8.04
N HIS A 100 9.97 -21.76 -8.21
CA HIS A 100 9.10 -20.73 -7.66
C HIS A 100 7.84 -20.56 -8.51
N SER A 101 6.72 -20.35 -7.84
CA SER A 101 5.48 -19.89 -8.48
C SER A 101 5.27 -18.40 -8.25
N GLN A 102 4.54 -17.75 -9.17
CA GLN A 102 4.11 -16.38 -8.95
C GLN A 102 3.18 -16.32 -7.73
N ILE A 103 3.40 -15.34 -6.86
CA ILE A 103 2.50 -15.11 -5.73
C ILE A 103 1.25 -14.42 -6.23
N ARG A 104 0.08 -15.00 -5.95
CA ARG A 104 -1.21 -14.41 -6.30
C ARG A 104 -1.79 -13.70 -5.08
N VAL A 105 -2.04 -12.41 -5.19
CA VAL A 105 -2.64 -11.58 -4.14
C VAL A 105 -3.99 -11.08 -4.63
N SER A 106 -5.04 -11.39 -3.88
CA SER A 106 -6.39 -10.91 -4.15
C SER A 106 -6.78 -9.86 -3.13
N MET A 107 -7.34 -8.75 -3.58
CA MET A 107 -7.77 -7.63 -2.75
C MET A 107 -8.98 -6.95 -3.39
N LEU A 108 -9.70 -6.15 -2.61
CA LEU A 108 -10.73 -5.28 -3.19
C LEU A 108 -10.09 -4.08 -3.87
N ALA A 109 -10.76 -3.54 -4.89
CA ALA A 109 -10.30 -2.37 -5.60
C ALA A 109 -10.21 -1.17 -4.64
N GLY A 110 -9.06 -0.50 -4.65
CA GLY A 110 -8.77 0.65 -3.81
C GLY A 110 -7.70 1.55 -4.44
N PRO A 111 -7.17 2.53 -3.70
CA PRO A 111 -6.13 3.45 -4.20
C PRO A 111 -4.89 2.75 -4.76
N GLN A 112 -4.54 1.59 -4.19
CA GLN A 112 -3.41 0.76 -4.61
C GLN A 112 -3.60 0.17 -6.02
N THR A 113 -4.83 -0.06 -6.47
CA THR A 113 -5.12 -0.79 -7.71
C THR A 113 -4.50 -0.09 -8.93
N VAL A 114 -4.75 1.22 -9.09
CA VAL A 114 -4.23 1.96 -10.25
C VAL A 114 -2.71 2.08 -10.19
N ARG A 115 -2.11 2.18 -8.99
CA ARG A 115 -0.65 2.24 -8.82
C ARG A 115 0.04 0.93 -9.13
N LEU A 116 -0.59 -0.20 -8.79
CA LEU A 116 -0.10 -1.52 -9.16
C LEU A 116 -0.24 -1.75 -10.67
N ILE A 117 -1.36 -1.34 -11.29
CA ILE A 117 -1.50 -1.39 -12.75
C ILE A 117 -0.45 -0.50 -13.43
N GLN A 118 -0.20 0.70 -12.90
CA GLN A 118 0.86 1.57 -13.40
C GLN A 118 2.21 0.85 -13.36
N SER A 119 2.57 0.26 -12.21
CA SER A 119 3.81 -0.50 -12.04
C SER A 119 3.92 -1.65 -13.05
N LEU A 120 2.82 -2.38 -13.30
CA LEU A 120 2.73 -3.42 -14.33
C LEU A 120 2.98 -2.86 -15.74
N THR A 121 2.27 -1.79 -16.12
CA THR A 121 2.38 -1.21 -17.47
C THR A 121 3.74 -0.59 -17.77
N THR A 122 4.46 -0.13 -16.74
CA THR A 122 5.80 0.45 -16.87
C THR A 122 6.93 -0.54 -16.58
N ASN A 123 6.61 -1.80 -16.27
CA ASN A 123 7.57 -2.78 -15.75
C ASN A 123 8.43 -2.22 -14.61
N GLU A 124 7.80 -1.50 -13.68
CA GLU A 124 8.48 -0.94 -12.52
C GLU A 124 8.84 -2.05 -11.53
N VAL A 125 10.08 -2.01 -11.03
CA VAL A 125 10.52 -2.89 -9.95
C VAL A 125 9.95 -2.37 -8.62
N LEU A 126 9.28 -3.27 -7.90
CA LEU A 126 8.86 -3.06 -6.52
C LEU A 126 10.01 -3.50 -5.61
N THR A 127 10.76 -2.55 -5.07
CA THR A 127 11.96 -2.82 -4.25
C THR A 127 11.64 -3.65 -3.01
N SER A 128 10.45 -3.48 -2.43
CA SER A 128 9.98 -4.28 -1.31
C SER A 128 8.47 -4.46 -1.37
N CYS A 129 7.99 -5.69 -1.20
CA CYS A 129 6.60 -6.01 -0.94
C CYS A 129 6.51 -6.83 0.35
N GLN A 130 5.56 -6.51 1.21
CA GLN A 130 5.44 -7.14 2.52
C GLN A 130 3.99 -7.46 2.81
N PHE A 131 3.78 -8.67 3.30
CA PHE A 131 2.47 -9.19 3.67
C PHE A 131 2.51 -9.73 5.09
N TRP A 132 1.50 -9.38 5.88
CA TRP A 132 1.44 -9.66 7.30
C TRP A 132 0.13 -10.36 7.62
N PHE A 133 0.24 -11.53 8.24
CA PHE A 133 -0.88 -12.37 8.62
C PHE A 133 -1.10 -12.25 10.12
N TYR A 134 -2.33 -11.92 10.50
CA TYR A 134 -2.73 -11.74 11.89
C TYR A 134 -3.67 -12.84 12.32
N ARG A 135 -3.60 -13.18 13.60
CA ARG A 135 -4.57 -14.06 14.25
C ARG A 135 -4.86 -13.56 15.67
N PRO A 136 -6.02 -13.90 16.25
CA PRO A 136 -6.28 -13.62 17.65
C PRO A 136 -5.26 -14.29 18.56
N SER A 137 -4.74 -13.55 19.53
CA SER A 137 -3.97 -14.08 20.66
C SER A 137 -4.90 -14.63 21.75
N PRO A 138 -4.39 -15.36 22.76
CA PRO A 138 -5.17 -15.72 23.94
C PRO A 138 -5.77 -14.54 24.70
N THR A 139 -5.20 -13.33 24.54
CA THR A 139 -5.71 -12.09 25.14
C THR A 139 -6.75 -11.38 24.26
N GLY A 140 -7.11 -11.96 23.10
CA GLY A 140 -8.06 -11.39 22.14
C GLY A 140 -7.46 -10.31 21.22
N ALA A 141 -6.21 -9.92 21.43
CA ALA A 141 -5.51 -8.96 20.57
C ALA A 141 -5.08 -9.61 19.25
N GLN A 142 -5.12 -8.86 18.16
CA GLN A 142 -4.57 -9.33 16.89
C GLN A 142 -3.05 -9.35 16.98
N THR A 143 -2.44 -10.50 16.69
CA THR A 143 -0.99 -10.68 16.70
C THR A 143 -0.52 -11.12 15.33
N ASN A 144 0.52 -10.45 14.83
CA ASN A 144 1.18 -10.91 13.61
C ASN A 144 1.89 -12.22 13.92
N TYR A 145 1.57 -13.29 13.18
CA TYR A 145 2.17 -14.60 13.38
C TYR A 145 3.07 -15.04 12.21
N LEU A 146 2.82 -14.50 11.02
CA LEU A 146 3.55 -14.81 9.79
C LEU A 146 3.75 -13.54 8.96
N ARG A 147 4.92 -13.44 8.35
CA ARG A 147 5.27 -12.40 7.38
C ARG A 147 5.83 -13.03 6.12
N ILE A 148 5.42 -12.52 4.97
CA ILE A 148 6.05 -12.80 3.66
C ILE A 148 6.65 -11.50 3.16
N GLN A 149 7.91 -11.54 2.72
CA GLN A 149 8.59 -10.39 2.15
C GLN A 149 9.16 -10.75 0.79
N LEU A 150 8.87 -9.91 -0.21
CA LEU A 150 9.45 -10.00 -1.54
C LEU A 150 10.39 -8.83 -1.74
N SER A 151 11.54 -9.08 -2.37
CA SER A 151 12.49 -8.06 -2.77
C SER A 151 12.67 -8.07 -4.28
N ASN A 152 12.77 -6.88 -4.86
CA ASN A 152 12.83 -6.67 -6.31
C ASN A 152 11.74 -7.44 -7.04
N ALA A 153 10.50 -7.22 -6.62
CA ALA A 153 9.33 -7.84 -7.20
C ALA A 153 8.89 -7.15 -8.50
N GLY A 154 8.34 -7.93 -9.41
CA GLY A 154 7.63 -7.46 -10.60
C GLY A 154 6.17 -7.91 -10.53
N ILE A 155 5.29 -7.23 -11.26
CA ILE A 155 3.90 -7.68 -11.41
C ILE A 155 3.82 -8.45 -12.73
N GLY A 156 3.37 -9.70 -12.66
CA GLY A 156 3.25 -10.59 -13.82
C GLY A 156 1.89 -10.50 -14.51
N SER A 157 0.82 -10.30 -13.76
CA SER A 157 -0.53 -10.18 -14.32
C SER A 157 -1.49 -9.43 -13.40
N TYR A 158 -2.58 -8.94 -13.98
CA TYR A 158 -3.69 -8.31 -13.29
C TYR A 158 -5.02 -8.83 -13.84
N THR A 159 -5.98 -9.07 -12.96
CA THR A 159 -7.37 -9.37 -13.31
C THR A 159 -8.30 -8.58 -12.42
N LEU A 160 -9.35 -8.01 -13.01
CA LEU A 160 -10.45 -7.36 -12.31
C LEU A 160 -11.71 -8.21 -12.47
N THR A 161 -12.39 -8.45 -11.36
CA THR A 161 -13.63 -9.22 -11.34
C THR A 161 -14.68 -8.43 -10.56
N GLY A 162 -15.85 -8.21 -11.17
CA GLY A 162 -17.01 -7.75 -10.41
C GLY A 162 -17.45 -8.84 -9.44
N VAL A 163 -17.57 -8.52 -8.16
CA VAL A 163 -18.07 -9.45 -7.13
C VAL A 163 -19.46 -8.98 -6.66
N ALA A 164 -20.23 -9.88 -6.05
CA ALA A 164 -21.56 -9.56 -5.54
C ALA A 164 -21.55 -8.32 -4.61
N ASN A 165 -22.69 -7.63 -4.54
CA ASN A 165 -22.87 -6.38 -3.78
C ASN A 165 -22.05 -5.19 -4.31
N SER A 166 -21.90 -5.09 -5.64
CA SER A 166 -21.22 -3.96 -6.31
C SER A 166 -19.79 -3.70 -5.87
N LYS A 167 -19.13 -4.72 -5.29
CA LYS A 167 -17.72 -4.66 -4.96
C LYS A 167 -16.90 -5.10 -6.17
N VAL A 168 -15.70 -4.57 -6.27
CA VAL A 168 -14.76 -4.95 -7.34
C VAL A 168 -13.59 -5.66 -6.70
N GLY A 169 -13.37 -6.90 -7.08
CA GLY A 169 -12.21 -7.70 -6.72
C GLY A 169 -11.08 -7.49 -7.73
N THR A 170 -9.85 -7.51 -7.24
CA THR A 170 -8.65 -7.41 -8.05
C THR A 170 -7.66 -8.49 -7.63
N THR A 171 -7.05 -9.13 -8.62
CA THR A 171 -6.05 -10.16 -8.40
C THR A 171 -4.79 -9.78 -9.17
N PHE A 172 -3.68 -9.68 -8.47
CA PHE A 172 -2.37 -9.44 -9.04
C PHE A 172 -1.48 -10.67 -8.84
N THR A 173 -0.64 -10.98 -9.82
CA THR A 173 0.44 -11.95 -9.63
C THR A 173 1.78 -11.24 -9.54
N PHE A 174 2.64 -11.68 -8.63
CA PHE A 174 3.95 -11.12 -8.38
C PHE A 174 5.02 -12.15 -8.70
N THR A 175 6.01 -11.72 -9.48
CA THR A 175 7.33 -12.36 -9.54
C THR A 175 8.26 -11.62 -8.58
N TYR A 176 9.38 -12.24 -8.23
CA TYR A 176 10.32 -11.67 -7.27
C TYR A 176 11.71 -12.22 -7.49
N GLN A 177 12.72 -11.47 -7.05
CA GLN A 177 14.10 -11.95 -7.02
C GLN A 177 14.36 -12.70 -5.71
N HIS A 178 13.97 -12.12 -4.57
CA HIS A 178 14.15 -12.76 -3.26
C HIS A 178 12.84 -12.82 -2.51
N ILE A 179 12.67 -13.88 -1.71
CA ILE A 179 11.53 -14.08 -0.84
C ILE A 179 11.99 -14.51 0.55
N ALA A 180 11.29 -14.06 1.59
CA ALA A 180 11.47 -14.51 2.96
C ALA A 180 10.13 -14.76 3.64
N TRP A 181 10.04 -15.87 4.37
CA TRP A 181 8.94 -16.25 5.23
C TRP A 181 9.42 -16.23 6.68
N THR A 182 8.78 -15.41 7.51
CA THR A 182 9.14 -15.31 8.93
C THR A 182 7.96 -15.72 9.79
N TRP A 183 8.16 -16.77 10.59
CA TRP A 183 7.29 -17.08 11.72
C TRP A 183 7.71 -16.21 12.90
N THR A 184 6.86 -15.25 13.27
CA THR A 184 7.26 -14.19 14.21
C THR A 184 7.50 -14.69 15.62
N GLN A 185 6.76 -15.70 16.05
CA GLN A 185 6.95 -16.31 17.37
C GLN A 185 8.23 -17.17 17.34
N GLY A 186 9.30 -16.66 17.94
CA GLY A 186 10.62 -17.31 17.92
C GLY A 186 11.51 -16.86 16.76
N GLY A 187 11.03 -15.97 15.88
CA GLY A 187 11.85 -15.29 14.88
C GLY A 187 12.45 -16.17 13.78
N VAL A 188 11.90 -17.36 13.56
CA VAL A 188 12.41 -18.30 12.57
C VAL A 188 12.10 -17.79 11.17
N THR A 189 13.13 -17.69 10.33
CA THR A 189 13.02 -17.20 8.96
C THR A 189 13.61 -18.20 7.98
N ALA A 190 12.87 -18.49 6.92
CA ALA A 190 13.36 -19.15 5.71
C ALA A 190 13.36 -18.14 4.56
N SER A 191 14.30 -18.25 3.64
CA SER A 191 14.38 -17.36 2.47
C SER A 191 15.01 -18.07 1.28
N ASP A 192 14.70 -17.59 0.08
CA ASP A 192 15.26 -18.11 -1.17
C ASP A 192 15.31 -17.05 -2.29
N THR A 193 16.03 -17.35 -3.37
CA THR A 193 16.26 -16.47 -4.52
C THR A 193 15.81 -17.12 -5.83
N TRP A 194 14.85 -16.51 -6.52
CA TRP A 194 14.36 -17.01 -7.80
C TRP A 194 15.37 -16.75 -8.93
N GLY A 195 15.79 -17.80 -9.61
CA GLY A 195 16.63 -17.73 -10.82
C GLY A 195 18.11 -18.00 -10.56
N GLY A 196 18.48 -18.32 -9.32
CA GLY A 196 19.85 -18.60 -8.91
C GLY A 196 20.62 -17.33 -8.55
N VAL A 197 21.55 -17.34 -7.62
CA VAL A 197 22.43 -18.44 -7.17
C VAL A 197 22.39 -18.46 -5.64
N ALA A 198 22.52 -19.65 -5.03
CA ALA A 198 22.89 -19.73 -3.63
C ALA A 198 24.27 -19.06 -3.40
#